data_AF-A0A8S3BBW4-F1
#
_entry.id   AF-A0A8S3BBW4-F1
#
_cell.length_a   1.000
_cell.length_b   1.000
_cell.length_c   1.000
_cell.angle_alpha   90.00
_cell.angle_beta   90.00
_cell.angle_gamma   90.00
#
_symmetry.space_group_name_H-M   'P 1'
#
loop_
_entity.id
_entity.type
_entity.pdbx_description
1 polymer ?
#
loop_
_entity_poly.entity_id
_entity_poly.type
_entity_poly.pdbx_seq_one_letter_code
_entity_poly.pdbx_strand_id
1 'polypeptide(L)' 'MVYVAKIKCAEISPGELSIDEAASITLYSMEWKPQDKCLYYVLNETLRNENRLKLEPWFLFLRLILTALARLPSMART' A
#
# COMPACT_ATOMS: atom_id res chain seq x y z
N MET A 1 6.11 -2.44 12.91
CA MET A 1 6.00 -2.19 11.46
C MET A 1 4.82 -1.29 11.13
N VAL A 2 3.56 -1.74 11.32
CA VAL A 2 2.37 -0.89 11.10
C VAL A 2 2.45 0.46 11.84
N TYR A 3 2.93 0.45 13.08
CA TYR A 3 3.10 1.65 13.89
C TYR A 3 4.08 2.69 13.31
N VAL A 4 5.19 2.23 12.71
CA VAL A 4 6.20 3.11 12.11
C VAL A 4 5.65 3.79 10.85
N ALA A 5 4.89 3.05 10.05
CA ALA A 5 4.20 3.60 8.88
C ALA A 5 3.18 4.68 9.30
N LYS A 6 2.41 4.44 10.38
CA LYS A 6 1.43 5.40 10.90
C LYS A 6 2.06 6.72 11.37
N ILE A 7 3.17 6.66 12.11
CA ILE A 7 3.87 7.88 12.58
C ILE A 7 4.36 8.72 11.40
N LYS A 8 5.05 8.09 10.45
CA LYS A 8 5.63 8.79 9.30
C LYS A 8 4.57 9.45 8.41
N CYS A 9 3.35 8.90 8.39
CA CYS A 9 2.24 9.46 7.64
C CYS A 9 1.55 10.63 8.34
N ALA A 10 1.45 10.60 9.68
CA ALA A 10 0.83 11.67 10.46
C ALA A 10 1.60 13.01 10.35
N GLU A 11 2.91 12.96 10.07
CA GLU A 11 3.75 14.15 9.90
C GLU A 11 3.69 14.74 8.48
N ILE A 12 3.30 13.95 7.48
CA ILE A 12 3.44 14.30 6.07
C ILE A 12 2.10 14.47 5.37
N SER A 13 0.97 13.98 5.92
CA SER A 13 -0.29 13.91 5.17
C SER A 13 -0.69 15.31 4.65
N PRO A 14 -0.53 15.58 3.34
CA PRO A 14 -1.25 16.70 2.75
C PRO A 14 -2.72 16.31 2.92
N GLY A 15 -3.59 17.24 3.31
CA GLY A 15 -4.95 16.96 3.81
C GLY A 15 -5.91 16.17 2.90
N GLU A 16 -5.42 15.57 1.82
CA GLU A 16 -6.13 14.75 0.82
C GLU A 16 -6.16 13.25 1.17
N LEU A 17 -5.23 12.72 1.98
CA LEU A 17 -5.24 11.31 2.40
C LEU A 17 -5.49 11.12 3.90
N SER A 18 -6.29 10.12 4.23
CA SER A 18 -6.41 9.63 5.61
C SER A 18 -5.13 8.92 6.07
N ILE A 19 -4.95 8.78 7.39
CA ILE A 19 -3.80 8.09 7.99
C ILE A 19 -3.67 6.65 7.46
N ASP A 20 -4.78 5.93 7.31
CA ASP A 20 -4.76 4.54 6.84
C ASP A 20 -4.41 4.46 5.35
N GLU A 21 -4.88 5.40 4.53
CA GLU A 21 -4.51 5.50 3.11
C GLU A 21 -3.01 5.78 2.95
N ALA A 22 -2.49 6.79 3.64
CA ALA A 22 -1.06 7.11 3.62
C ALA A 22 -0.21 5.95 4.17
N ALA A 23 -0.68 5.29 5.24
CA ALA A 23 0.00 4.13 5.81
C ALA A 23 0.00 2.94 4.85
N SER A 24 -1.07 2.75 4.06
CA SER A 24 -1.14 1.67 3.07
C SER A 24 -0.11 1.86 1.95
N ILE A 25 0.07 3.09 1.45
CA ILE A 25 1.08 3.42 0.45
C ILE A 25 2.48 3.22 1.05
N THR A 26 2.72 3.74 2.25
CA THR A 26 4.00 3.60 2.94
C THR A 26 4.34 2.13 3.14
N LEU A 27 3.41 1.34 3.69
CA LEU A 27 3.62 -0.08 3.97
C LEU A 27 3.88 -0.88 2.69
N TYR A 28 3.20 -0.56 1.60
CA TYR A 28 3.46 -1.18 0.30
C TYR A 28 4.86 -0.81 -0.22
N SER A 29 5.25 0.46 -0.16
CA SER A 29 6.57 0.92 -0.63
C SER A 29 7.75 0.57 0.30
N MET A 30 7.48 0.12 1.52
CA MET A 30 8.51 -0.10 2.52
C MET A 30 9.25 -1.42 2.29
N GLU A 31 10.58 -1.36 2.34
CA GLU A 31 11.44 -2.53 2.26
C GLU A 31 11.89 -2.98 3.65
N TRP A 32 11.97 -4.30 3.86
CA TRP A 32 12.58 -4.91 5.03
C TRP A 32 13.22 -6.25 4.69
N LYS A 33 14.02 -6.78 5.63
CA LYS A 33 14.64 -8.09 5.50
C LYS A 33 13.83 -9.15 6.26
N PRO A 34 13.61 -10.34 5.69
CA PRO A 34 13.99 -10.75 4.33
C PRO A 34 13.01 -10.21 3.27
N GLN A 35 13.51 -9.99 2.05
CA GLN A 35 12.78 -9.28 0.98
C GLN A 35 11.55 -10.05 0.47
N ASP A 36 11.59 -11.38 0.51
CA ASP A 36 10.46 -12.26 0.14
C ASP A 36 9.26 -12.13 1.09
N LYS A 37 9.45 -11.46 2.23
CA LYS A 37 8.40 -11.14 3.21
C LYS A 37 7.96 -9.69 3.18
N CYS A 38 8.54 -8.86 2.28
CA CYS A 38 8.06 -7.51 2.05
C CYS A 38 6.62 -7.55 1.53
N LEU A 39 5.79 -6.62 1.98
CA LEU A 39 4.39 -6.57 1.57
C LEU A 39 4.26 -6.43 0.05
N TYR A 40 5.01 -5.53 -0.59
CA TYR A 40 4.96 -5.41 -2.05
C TYR A 40 5.32 -6.72 -2.74
N TYR A 41 6.28 -7.48 -2.22
CA TYR A 41 6.73 -8.70 -2.85
C TYR A 41 5.62 -9.75 -2.79
N VAL A 42 5.10 -10.01 -1.59
CA VAL A 42 4.04 -11.01 -1.36
C VAL A 42 2.76 -10.64 -2.11
N LEU A 43 2.35 -9.38 -2.08
CA LEU A 43 1.13 -8.93 -2.73
C LEU A 43 1.27 -9.02 -4.27
N ASN A 44 2.40 -8.60 -4.83
CA ASN A 44 2.63 -8.69 -6.28
C ASN A 44 2.70 -10.14 -6.77
N GLU A 45 3.34 -11.03 -6.02
CA GLU A 45 3.32 -12.47 -6.29
C GLU A 45 1.88 -13.02 -6.24
N THR A 46 1.11 -12.62 -5.24
CA THR A 46 -0.29 -13.06 -5.11
C THR A 46 -1.16 -12.57 -6.26
N LEU A 47 -0.98 -11.33 -6.71
CA LEU A 47 -1.70 -10.75 -7.86
C LEU A 47 -1.40 -11.48 -9.18
N ARG A 48 -0.15 -11.94 -9.36
CA ARG A 48 0.30 -12.70 -10.55
C ARG A 48 -0.06 -14.18 -10.47
N ASN A 49 -0.46 -14.68 -9.31
CA ASN A 49 -0.83 -16.09 -9.14
C ASN A 49 -2.10 -16.42 -9.94
N GLU A 50 -2.10 -17.55 -10.64
CA GLU A 50 -3.25 -18.04 -11.40
C GLU A 50 -4.43 -18.40 -10.48
N ASN A 51 -4.15 -18.86 -9.26
CA ASN A 51 -5.18 -19.20 -8.28
C ASN A 51 -5.75 -17.92 -7.64
N ARG A 52 -6.87 -17.45 -8.20
CA ARG A 52 -7.57 -16.23 -7.75
C ARG A 52 -8.10 -16.29 -6.32
N LEU A 53 -8.32 -17.48 -5.75
CA LEU A 53 -8.75 -17.63 -4.36
C LEU A 53 -7.69 -17.11 -3.38
N LYS A 54 -6.41 -17.14 -3.77
CA LYS A 54 -5.32 -16.56 -2.95
C LYS A 54 -5.42 -15.04 -2.84
N LEU A 55 -6.19 -14.39 -3.71
CA LEU A 55 -6.35 -12.94 -3.72
C LEU A 55 -7.44 -12.45 -2.76
N GLU A 56 -8.41 -13.30 -2.41
CA GLU A 56 -9.55 -12.92 -1.55
C GLU A 56 -9.13 -12.27 -0.22
N PRO A 57 -8.12 -12.76 0.51
CA PRO A 57 -7.68 -12.13 1.76
C PRO A 57 -7.15 -10.71 1.58
N TRP A 58 -6.75 -10.34 0.36
CA TRP A 58 -6.16 -9.04 0.03
C TRP A 58 -7.17 -7.99 -0.41
N PHE A 59 -8.44 -8.34 -0.64
CA PHE A 59 -9.43 -7.41 -1.22
C PHE A 59 -9.59 -6.12 -0.43
N LEU A 60 -9.62 -6.20 0.91
CA LEU A 60 -9.74 -4.99 1.75
C LEU A 60 -8.50 -4.10 1.64
N PHE A 61 -7.31 -4.71 1.64
CA PHE A 61 -6.06 -3.97 1.47
C PHE A 61 -5.95 -3.35 0.07
N LEU A 62 -6.28 -4.11 -0.97
CA LEU A 62 -6.31 -3.65 -2.35
C LEU A 62 -7.27 -2.47 -2.53
N ARG A 63 -8.48 -2.57 -1.96
CA ARG A 63 -9.42 -1.45 -1.99
C ARG A 63 -8.85 -0.21 -1.33
N LEU A 64 -8.23 -0.35 -0.15
CA LEU A 64 -7.63 0.77 0.58
C LEU A 64 -6.50 1.43 -0.22
N ILE A 65 -5.52 0.65 -0.67
CA ILE A 65 -4.35 1.19 -1.37
C ILE A 65 -4.72 1.77 -2.75
N LEU A 66 -5.63 1.15 -3.50
CA LEU A 66 -6.09 1.70 -4.78
C LEU A 66 -6.87 3.00 -4.58
N THR A 67 -7.67 3.10 -3.51
CA THR A 67 -8.36 4.36 -3.14
C THR A 67 -7.34 5.44 -2.78
N ALA A 68 -6.34 5.09 -1.98
CA ALA A 68 -5.25 5.99 -1.60
C ALA A 68 -4.48 6.50 -2.83
N LEU A 69 -4.12 5.60 -3.76
CA LEU A 69 -3.41 5.95 -4.98
C LEU A 69 -4.25 6.81 -5.93
N ALA A 70 -5.56 6.56 -6.02
CA ALA A 70 -6.47 7.37 -6.84
C ALA A 70 -6.66 8.80 -6.32
N ARG A 71 -6.39 9.04 -5.03
CA ARG A 71 -6.42 10.38 -4.41
C ARG A 71 -5.14 11.17 -4.58
N LEU A 72 -4.04 10.53 -5.01
CA LEU A 72 -2.80 11.26 -5.25
C LEU A 72 -2.99 12.22 -6.44
N PRO A 73 -2.45 13.45 -6.37
CA PRO A 73 -2.55 14.41 -7.46
C PRO A 73 -1.95 13.78 -8.71
N SER A 74 -2.72 13.74 -9.80
CA SER A 74 -2.24 13.26 -11.09
C SER A 74 -1.17 14.23 -11.56
N MET A 75 0.09 13.79 -11.56
CA MET A 75 1.15 14.54 -12.20
C MET A 75 0.87 14.48 -13.71
N ALA A 76 0.22 15.51 -14.25
CA ALA A 76 0.05 15.65 -15.69
C ALA A 76 1.45 15.62 -16.29
N ARG A 77 1.75 14.60 -17.10
CA ARG A 77 3.03 14.52 -17.81
C ARG A 77 3.11 15.76 -18.69
N THR A 78 3.98 16.69 -18.32
CA THR A 78 4.30 17.88 -19.10
C THR A 78 5.36 17.51 -20.14
#